data_AF-A0A0J6VX17-F1
#
_entry.id   AF-A0A0J6VX17-F1
#
_cell.length_a   1.000
_cell.length_b   1.000
_cell.length_c   1.000
_cell.angle_alpha   90.00
_cell.angle_beta   90.00
_cell.angle_gamma   90.00
#
_symmetry.space_group_name_H-M   'P 1'
#
loop_
_entity.id
_entity.type
_entity.pdbx_description
1 polymer ?
#
loop_
_entity_poly.entity_id
_entity_poly.type
_entity_poly.pdbx_seq_one_letter_code
_entity_poly.pdbx_strand_id
1 'polypeptide(L)'
;MIGEIGGDAEERAADYIKANVSKPVVGYVAGFTAPEGKTMGHAGAIVSGSSGTAAAKKEALEAAGVKVGKTPSETATLAREIFESL
;
A
#
# COMPACT_ATOMS: atom_id res chain seq x y z
N MET A 1 3.03 -0.47 7.26
CA MET A 1 3.09 -1.47 6.17
C MET A 1 3.79 -0.85 4.97
N ILE A 2 4.74 -1.55 4.36
CA ILE A 2 5.39 -1.12 3.12
C ILE A 2 5.19 -2.24 2.11
N GLY A 3 4.58 -1.91 0.99
CA GLY A 3 4.26 -2.81 -0.11
C GLY A 3 4.83 -2.33 -1.43
N GLU A 4 4.57 -3.10 -2.49
CA GLU A 4 5.00 -2.82 -3.87
C GLU A 4 3.88 -3.22 -4.85
N ILE A 5 3.95 -2.74 -6.08
CA ILE A 5 3.17 -3.30 -7.19
C ILE A 5 3.39 -4.81 -7.37
N GLY A 6 2.39 -5.47 -7.95
CA GLY A 6 2.40 -6.90 -8.25
C GLY A 6 1.72 -7.75 -7.17
N GLY A 7 1.11 -8.85 -7.61
CA GLY A 7 0.33 -9.75 -6.74
C GLY A 7 -0.85 -9.06 -6.05
N ASP A 8 -1.38 -9.71 -5.01
CA ASP A 8 -2.60 -9.32 -4.27
C ASP A 8 -2.37 -9.21 -2.74
N ALA A 9 -1.11 -9.14 -2.31
CA ALA A 9 -0.75 -9.27 -0.90
C ALA A 9 -1.30 -8.13 -0.04
N GLU A 10 -1.23 -6.89 -0.54
CA GLU A 10 -1.73 -5.69 0.13
C GLU A 10 -3.25 -5.68 0.25
N GLU A 11 -3.96 -6.21 -0.75
CA GLU A 11 -5.40 -6.39 -0.72
C GLU A 11 -5.81 -7.41 0.36
N ARG A 12 -5.14 -8.57 0.41
CA ARG A 12 -5.35 -9.54 1.51
C ARG A 12 -4.98 -8.97 2.87
N ALA A 13 -3.94 -8.12 2.91
CA ALA A 13 -3.55 -7.45 4.13
C ALA A 13 -4.61 -6.44 4.59
N ALA A 14 -5.27 -5.73 3.67
CA ALA A 14 -6.38 -4.84 3.97
C ALA A 14 -7.54 -5.61 4.64
N ASP A 15 -7.91 -6.77 4.10
CA ASP A 15 -8.92 -7.65 4.69
C ASP A 15 -8.52 -8.11 6.10
N TYR A 16 -7.26 -8.52 6.27
CA TYR A 16 -6.76 -8.94 7.58
C TYR A 16 -6.74 -7.80 8.60
N ILE A 17 -6.29 -6.60 8.18
CA ILE A 17 -6.24 -5.40 9.03
C ILE A 17 -7.65 -5.07 9.52
N LYS A 18 -8.61 -5.01 8.59
CA LYS A 18 -10.01 -4.70 8.91
C LYS A 18 -10.62 -5.69 9.89
N ALA A 19 -10.29 -6.97 9.77
CA ALA A 19 -10.86 -8.03 10.62
C ALA A 19 -10.14 -8.21 11.96
N ASN A 20 -8.84 -7.92 12.06
CA ASN A 20 -8.02 -8.41 13.18
C ASN A 20 -7.12 -7.36 13.83
N VAL A 21 -6.91 -6.18 13.24
CA VAL A 21 -5.91 -5.22 13.71
C VAL A 21 -6.58 -3.99 14.31
N SER A 22 -6.33 -3.75 15.60
CA SER A 22 -6.87 -2.58 16.33
C SER A 22 -5.87 -1.42 16.47
N LYS A 23 -4.57 -1.66 16.27
CA LYS A 23 -3.56 -0.59 16.27
C LYS A 23 -3.65 0.21 14.97
N PRO A 24 -3.46 1.54 15.00
CA PRO A 24 -3.40 2.32 13.77
C PRO A 24 -2.32 1.81 12.81
N VAL A 25 -2.66 1.73 11.54
CA VAL A 25 -1.75 1.31 10.47
C VAL A 25 -1.54 2.46 9.50
N VAL A 26 -0.28 2.70 9.15
CA VAL A 26 0.14 3.59 8.07
C VAL A 26 0.79 2.77 6.97
N GLY A 27 0.53 3.10 5.71
CA GLY A 27 0.92 2.34 4.52
C GLY A 27 1.74 3.16 3.52
N TYR A 28 2.59 2.47 2.77
CA TYR A 28 3.22 2.97 1.53
C TYR A 28 3.23 1.84 0.52
N VAL A 29 2.92 2.12 -0.75
CA VAL A 29 3.02 1.17 -1.86
C VAL A 29 3.96 1.74 -2.91
N ALA A 30 5.08 1.06 -3.14
CA ALA A 30 6.02 1.44 -4.19
C ALA A 30 5.46 1.14 -5.59
N GLY A 31 5.84 1.95 -6.59
CA GLY A 31 5.50 1.71 -7.99
C GLY A 31 4.33 2.54 -8.56
N PHE A 32 3.95 3.66 -7.93
CA PHE A 32 2.95 4.60 -8.50
C PHE A 32 3.33 5.16 -9.87
N THR A 33 4.62 5.23 -10.18
CA THR A 33 5.16 5.71 -11.46
C THR A 33 5.67 4.57 -12.34
N ALA A 34 5.35 3.32 -11.99
CA ALA A 34 5.76 2.15 -12.74
C ALA A 34 5.08 2.15 -14.12
N PRO A 35 5.85 2.03 -15.22
CA PRO A 35 5.26 1.86 -16.54
C PRO A 35 4.61 0.47 -16.63
N GLU A 36 3.48 0.41 -17.34
CA GLU A 36 2.79 -0.85 -17.61
C GLU A 36 3.69 -1.85 -18.35
N GLY A 37 3.52 -3.14 -18.04
CA GLY A 37 4.22 -4.22 -18.73
C GLY A 37 5.73 -4.31 -18.45
N LYS A 38 6.27 -3.55 -17.49
CA LYS A 38 7.65 -3.72 -17.02
C LYS A 38 7.74 -4.45 -15.70
N THR A 39 8.61 -5.44 -15.65
CA THR A 39 9.08 -6.05 -14.41
C THR A 39 10.05 -5.10 -13.71
N MET A 40 9.78 -4.77 -12.45
CA MET A 40 10.75 -4.02 -11.63
C MET A 40 11.83 -4.96 -11.07
N GLY A 41 12.80 -4.42 -10.32
CA GLY A 41 13.93 -5.19 -9.81
C GLY A 41 13.55 -6.38 -8.92
N HIS A 42 12.39 -6.35 -8.25
CA HIS A 42 11.86 -7.49 -7.51
C HIS A 42 11.07 -8.43 -8.43
N ALA A 43 11.36 -9.74 -8.35
CA ALA A 43 10.78 -10.76 -9.22
C ALA A 43 9.24 -10.85 -9.18
N GLY A 44 8.59 -10.35 -8.12
CA GLY A 44 7.14 -10.33 -7.96
C GLY A 44 6.44 -9.07 -8.49
N ALA A 45 7.19 -8.04 -8.90
CA ALA A 45 6.65 -6.75 -9.32
C ALA A 45 6.21 -6.76 -10.79
N ILE A 46 5.21 -7.60 -11.09
CA ILE A 46 4.57 -7.70 -12.40
C ILE A 46 3.13 -7.20 -12.24
N VAL A 47 2.78 -6.14 -12.97
CA VAL A 47 1.40 -5.63 -13.04
C VAL A 47 0.66 -6.37 -14.15
N SER A 48 -0.35 -7.17 -13.81
CA SER A 48 -1.20 -7.89 -14.76
C SER A 48 -2.62 -7.30 -14.77
N GLY A 49 -2.93 -6.51 -15.80
CA GLY A 49 -4.24 -5.84 -15.91
C GLY A 49 -4.44 -4.77 -14.83
N SER A 50 -5.65 -4.66 -14.28
CA SER A 50 -6.00 -3.68 -13.24
C SER A 50 -5.62 -4.11 -11.81
N SER A 51 -5.37 -5.40 -11.59
CA SER A 51 -4.97 -5.97 -10.31
C SER A 51 -3.45 -5.88 -10.11
N GLY A 52 -3.01 -5.59 -8.89
CA GLY A 52 -1.59 -5.43 -8.57
C GLY A 52 -1.01 -4.05 -8.85
N THR A 53 -1.81 -3.08 -9.32
CA THR A 53 -1.35 -1.68 -9.46
C THR A 53 -1.20 -1.02 -8.09
N ALA A 54 -0.29 -0.05 -7.97
CA ALA A 54 -0.10 0.68 -6.71
C ALA A 54 -1.37 1.45 -6.30
N ALA A 55 -2.13 1.91 -7.29
CA ALA A 55 -3.41 2.58 -7.09
C ALA A 55 -4.47 1.64 -6.49
N ALA A 56 -4.67 0.46 -7.09
CA ALA A 56 -5.63 -0.53 -6.58
C ALA A 56 -5.27 -0.99 -5.16
N LYS A 57 -3.98 -1.24 -4.89
CA LYS A 57 -3.49 -1.60 -3.57
C LYS A 57 -3.73 -0.51 -2.53
N LYS A 58 -3.47 0.76 -2.90
CA LYS A 58 -3.76 1.91 -2.04
C LYS A 58 -5.25 2.02 -1.73
N GLU A 59 -6.11 1.87 -2.73
CA GLU A 59 -7.57 1.93 -2.55
C GLU A 59 -8.06 0.85 -1.58
N ALA A 60 -7.60 -0.40 -1.74
CA ALA A 60 -7.95 -1.50 -0.84
C ALA A 60 -7.51 -1.21 0.61
N LEU A 61 -6.28 -0.75 0.82
CA LEU A 61 -5.75 -0.40 2.14
C LEU A 61 -6.50 0.79 2.76
N GLU A 62 -6.81 1.83 2.00
CA GLU A 62 -7.57 2.99 2.47
C GLU A 62 -9.00 2.61 2.85
N ALA A 63 -9.63 1.68 2.12
CA ALA A 63 -10.94 1.11 2.48
C ALA A 63 -10.92 0.28 3.78
N ALA A 64 -9.74 -0.19 4.22
CA ALA A 64 -9.54 -0.82 5.53
C ALA A 64 -9.14 0.18 6.64
N GLY A 65 -9.14 1.49 6.35
CA GLY A 65 -8.80 2.54 7.33
C GLY A 65 -7.30 2.82 7.46
N VAL A 66 -6.46 2.28 6.58
CA VAL A 66 -5.03 2.56 6.54
C VAL A 66 -4.79 3.89 5.83
N LYS A 67 -4.04 4.83 6.44
CA LYS A 67 -3.56 6.01 5.70
C LYS A 67 -2.38 5.61 4.81
N VAL A 68 -2.49 5.79 3.50
CA VAL A 68 -1.45 5.36 2.54
C VAL A 68 -0.81 6.55 1.82
N GLY A 69 0.47 6.79 2.07
CA GLY A 69 1.24 7.82 1.35
C GLY A 69 1.63 7.38 -0.06
N LYS A 70 1.67 8.32 -1.01
CA LYS A 70 2.16 8.08 -2.38
C LYS A 70 3.68 8.08 -2.47
N THR A 71 4.35 8.68 -1.50
CA THR A 71 5.82 8.74 -1.40
C THR A 71 6.29 8.34 0.00
N PRO A 72 7.56 7.92 0.17
CA PRO A 72 8.12 7.67 1.49
C PRO A 72 8.02 8.89 2.42
N SER A 73 8.28 10.10 1.91
CA SER A 73 8.21 11.33 2.68
C SER A 73 6.80 11.66 3.16
N GLU A 74 5.80 11.52 2.28
CA GLU A 74 4.39 11.70 2.66
C GLU A 74 3.96 10.66 3.71
N THR A 75 4.39 9.41 3.54
CA THR A 75 4.13 8.33 4.50
C THR A 75 4.71 8.65 5.88
N ALA A 76 5.91 9.23 5.93
CA ALA A 76 6.53 9.65 7.19
C ALA A 76 5.72 10.77 7.87
N THR A 77 5.23 11.74 7.11
CA THR A 77 4.33 12.79 7.64
C THR A 77 3.06 12.19 8.23
N LEU A 78 2.38 11.30 7.50
CA LEU A 78 1.18 10.62 7.97
C LEU A 78 1.43 9.80 9.25
N ALA A 79 2.57 9.11 9.32
CA ALA A 79 2.97 8.34 10.49
C ALA A 79 3.15 9.24 11.72
N ARG A 80 3.80 10.39 11.53
CA ARG A 80 3.98 11.39 12.59
C ARG A 80 2.65 11.95 13.09
N GLU A 81 1.76 12.34 12.18
CA GLU A 81 0.43 12.85 12.54
C GLU A 81 -0.39 11.82 13.33
N ILE A 82 -0.36 10.55 12.91
CA ILE A 82 -1.03 9.47 13.65
C ILE A 82 -0.43 9.35 15.04
N PHE A 83 0.89 9.35 15.17
CA PHE A 83 1.57 9.21 16.46
C PHE A 83 1.26 10.38 17.42
N GLU A 84 1.21 11.61 16.91
CA GLU A 84 0.85 12.79 17.70
C GLU A 84 -0.63 12.79 18.15
N SER A 85 -1.48 11.96 17.54
CA SER A 85 -2.91 11.84 17.86
C SER A 85 -3.26 10.66 18.80
N LEU A 86 -2.27 9.87 19.21
CA LEU A 86 -2.42 8.76 20.17
C LEU A 86 -2.42 9.25 21.62
#